data_AF-A0A645FXW5-F1
#
_entry.id   AF-A0A645FXW5-F1
#
_cell.length_a   1.000
_cell.length_b   1.000
_cell.length_c   1.000
_cell.angle_alpha   90.00
_cell.angle_beta   90.00
_cell.angle_gamma   90.00
#
_symmetry.space_group_name_H-M   'P 1'
#
loop_
_entity.id
_entity.type
_entity.pdbx_description
1 polymer ?
#
loop_
_entity_poly.entity_id
_entity_poly.type
_entity_poly.pdbx_seq_one_letter_code
_entity_poly.pdbx_strand_id
1 'polypeptide(L)'
;MRPEGVPAGKNLNDNGGGVIFYGTKDTLICGCYGVNPWLVSGRKPNSPKTQREVTLSHDMDWVRACKESPKNRVETASPFSEAGPFNEMVVMGVLAVRLQSLNQELHWDGQNMKFTNIPSDATIRTIVEDGFKITDGHPTFDKVWSDPVNAIEYANEMIKHTYKNGWKLPDMP
;
A
#
# COMPACT_ATOMS: atom_id res chain seq x y z
N MET A 1 -12.79 -10.48 -10.02
CA MET A 1 -13.39 -11.74 -10.49
C MET A 1 -13.53 -12.68 -9.29
N ARG A 2 -14.64 -13.42 -9.15
CA ARG A 2 -14.83 -14.39 -8.04
C ARG A 2 -14.04 -15.67 -8.36
N PRO A 3 -13.27 -16.23 -7.42
CA PRO A 3 -12.50 -17.46 -7.69
C PRO A 3 -13.42 -18.63 -8.05
N GLU A 4 -12.95 -19.47 -8.96
CA GLU A 4 -13.61 -20.73 -9.31
C GLU A 4 -13.76 -21.63 -8.08
N GLY A 5 -14.86 -22.38 -7.99
CA GLY A 5 -15.13 -23.31 -6.88
C GLY A 5 -15.66 -22.66 -5.60
N VAL A 6 -15.65 -21.32 -5.48
CA VAL A 6 -16.26 -20.63 -4.33
C VAL A 6 -17.77 -20.89 -4.32
N PRO A 7 -18.35 -21.42 -3.23
CA PRO A 7 -19.76 -21.78 -3.17
C PRO A 7 -20.67 -20.62 -3.58
N ALA A 8 -21.75 -20.93 -4.32
CA ALA A 8 -22.73 -19.94 -4.70
C ALA A 8 -23.32 -19.24 -3.45
N GLY A 9 -23.50 -17.91 -3.52
CA GLY A 9 -24.03 -17.12 -2.41
C GLY A 9 -23.05 -16.85 -1.24
N LYS A 10 -21.84 -17.42 -1.23
CA LYS A 10 -20.86 -17.12 -0.17
C LYS A 10 -20.41 -15.65 -0.25
N ASN A 11 -20.71 -14.87 0.79
CA ASN A 11 -20.20 -13.50 0.92
C ASN A 11 -18.68 -13.56 1.17
N LEU A 12 -17.91 -12.79 0.38
CA LEU A 12 -16.46 -12.67 0.51
C LEU A 12 -16.05 -11.49 1.39
N ASN A 13 -16.97 -10.59 1.71
CA ASN A 13 -16.76 -9.57 2.72
C ASN A 13 -17.00 -10.21 4.10
N ASP A 14 -15.91 -10.56 4.78
CA ASP A 14 -15.88 -11.09 6.13
C ASP A 14 -15.10 -10.12 7.04
N ASN A 15 -15.79 -9.55 8.02
CA ASN A 15 -15.29 -8.48 8.90
C ASN A 15 -14.74 -7.24 8.16
N GLY A 16 -15.37 -6.83 7.06
CA GLY A 16 -15.04 -5.58 6.36
C GLY A 16 -14.06 -5.75 5.20
N GLY A 17 -13.68 -6.97 4.84
CA GLY A 17 -12.79 -7.22 3.72
C GLY A 17 -12.76 -8.67 3.26
N GLY A 18 -11.97 -8.94 2.24
CA GLY A 18 -11.72 -10.29 1.74
C GLY A 18 -10.37 -10.33 1.02
N VAL A 19 -9.53 -11.27 1.39
CA VAL A 19 -8.21 -11.50 0.79
C VAL A 19 -8.24 -12.86 0.11
N ILE A 20 -7.72 -12.91 -1.12
CA ILE A 20 -7.74 -14.11 -1.96
C ILE A 20 -6.30 -14.40 -2.38
N PHE A 21 -5.79 -15.57 -1.99
CA PHE A 21 -4.49 -16.07 -2.40
C PHE A 21 -4.70 -17.22 -3.38
N TYR A 22 -4.23 -17.04 -4.61
CA TYR A 22 -4.22 -18.09 -5.63
C TYR A 22 -2.93 -18.90 -5.51
N GLY A 23 -3.06 -20.15 -5.05
CA GLY A 23 -1.96 -21.10 -4.99
C GLY A 23 -2.07 -22.16 -6.09
N THR A 24 -0.95 -22.82 -6.38
CA THR A 24 -0.90 -23.93 -7.35
C THR A 24 -1.69 -25.17 -6.90
N LYS A 25 -1.97 -25.28 -5.59
CA LYS A 25 -2.69 -26.41 -4.99
C LYS A 25 -4.12 -26.08 -4.57
N ASP A 26 -4.44 -24.79 -4.41
CA ASP A 26 -5.73 -24.33 -3.91
C ASP A 26 -5.84 -22.80 -3.93
N THR A 27 -7.05 -22.30 -3.71
CA THR A 27 -7.28 -20.89 -3.39
C THR A 27 -7.58 -20.75 -1.90
N LEU A 28 -6.79 -19.95 -1.19
CA LEU A 28 -7.04 -19.57 0.20
C LEU A 28 -7.81 -18.25 0.23
N ILE A 29 -8.89 -18.21 0.98
CA ILE A 29 -9.70 -17.02 1.19
C ILE A 29 -9.80 -16.76 2.69
N CYS A 30 -9.63 -15.50 3.09
CA CYS A 30 -9.85 -15.05 4.46
C CYS A 30 -10.51 -13.67 4.46
N GLY A 31 -11.13 -13.30 5.58
CA GLY A 31 -11.70 -11.97 5.77
C GLY A 31 -10.64 -10.91 5.99
N CYS A 32 -11.09 -9.73 6.43
CA CYS A 32 -10.21 -8.63 6.81
C CYS A 32 -9.15 -9.10 7.84
N TYR A 33 -7.91 -8.66 7.67
CA TYR A 33 -6.78 -9.03 8.54
C TYR A 33 -6.52 -10.54 8.69
N GLY A 34 -6.95 -11.36 7.71
CA GLY A 34 -6.69 -12.79 7.73
C GLY A 34 -7.64 -13.61 8.60
N VAL A 35 -8.74 -13.03 9.07
CA VAL A 35 -9.74 -13.75 9.89
C VAL A 35 -10.41 -14.89 9.11
N ASN A 36 -10.79 -15.94 9.84
CA ASN A 36 -11.54 -17.11 9.32
C ASN A 36 -11.01 -17.68 7.99
N PRO A 37 -9.71 -18.02 7.89
CA PRO A 37 -9.14 -18.54 6.66
C PRO A 37 -9.77 -19.89 6.27
N TRP A 38 -10.07 -20.07 4.98
CA TRP A 38 -10.58 -21.32 4.44
C TRP A 38 -10.06 -21.55 3.02
N LEU A 39 -9.85 -22.84 2.69
CA LEU A 39 -9.46 -23.26 1.35
C LEU A 39 -10.71 -23.57 0.53
N VAL A 40 -10.73 -23.18 -0.75
CA VAL A 40 -11.87 -23.42 -1.64
C VAL A 40 -12.20 -24.91 -1.75
N SER A 41 -11.19 -25.79 -1.72
CA SER A 41 -11.39 -27.25 -1.67
C SER A 41 -12.02 -27.79 -0.38
N GLY A 42 -12.13 -26.98 0.67
CA GLY A 42 -12.57 -27.40 2.01
C GLY A 42 -11.50 -28.12 2.85
N ARG A 43 -10.28 -28.32 2.32
CA ARG A 43 -9.17 -28.92 3.06
C ARG A 43 -8.79 -28.08 4.29
N LYS A 44 -8.28 -28.76 5.32
CA LYS A 44 -7.76 -28.17 6.55
C LYS A 44 -6.37 -28.72 6.84
N PRO A 45 -5.33 -28.27 6.12
CA PRO A 45 -3.97 -28.74 6.36
C PRO A 45 -3.50 -28.33 7.76
N ASN A 46 -2.69 -29.17 8.39
CA ASN A 46 -1.99 -28.79 9.61
C ASN A 46 -0.87 -27.81 9.25
N SER A 47 -1.10 -26.50 9.45
CA SER A 47 -0.08 -25.47 9.22
C SER A 47 0.76 -25.29 10.47
N PRO A 48 2.10 -25.36 10.38
CA PRO A 48 2.94 -25.01 11.51
C PRO A 48 2.76 -23.53 11.86
N LYS A 49 2.87 -23.21 13.16
CA LYS A 49 2.96 -21.82 13.61
C LYS A 49 4.34 -21.30 13.28
N THR A 50 4.43 -20.34 12.37
CA THR A 50 5.70 -19.75 11.91
C THR A 50 6.01 -18.41 12.56
N GLN A 51 5.02 -17.78 13.19
CA GLN A 51 5.13 -16.46 13.80
C GLN A 51 4.60 -16.46 15.24
N ARG A 52 5.05 -15.50 16.04
CA ARG A 52 4.52 -15.27 17.38
C ARG A 52 3.06 -14.83 17.29
N GLU A 53 2.17 -15.51 17.99
CA GLU A 53 0.77 -15.13 18.09
C GLU A 53 0.59 -14.04 19.17
N VAL A 54 0.01 -12.91 18.78
CA VAL A 54 -0.40 -11.85 19.71
C VAL A 54 -1.77 -12.23 20.30
N THR A 55 -1.85 -12.35 21.62
CA THR A 55 -3.02 -12.95 22.31
C THR A 55 -4.07 -11.96 22.77
N LEU A 56 -3.77 -10.66 22.83
CA LEU A 56 -4.70 -9.62 23.27
C LEU A 56 -5.20 -8.78 22.09
N SER A 57 -4.36 -7.91 21.54
CA SER A 57 -4.62 -7.12 20.34
C SER A 57 -3.31 -6.55 19.78
N HIS A 58 -3.31 -6.17 18.50
CA HIS A 58 -2.09 -5.71 17.82
C HIS A 58 -1.50 -4.43 18.45
N ASP A 59 -2.36 -3.51 18.88
CA ASP A 59 -1.98 -2.28 19.59
C ASP A 59 -1.46 -2.56 20.99
N MET A 60 -2.02 -3.55 21.69
CA MET A 60 -1.54 -3.94 23.01
C MET A 60 -0.18 -4.63 22.97
N ASP A 61 0.21 -5.24 21.85
CA ASP A 61 1.57 -5.74 21.66
C ASP A 61 2.61 -4.60 21.65
N TRP A 62 2.25 -3.45 21.06
CA TRP A 62 3.05 -2.25 21.10
C TRP A 62 3.09 -1.62 22.50
N VAL A 63 1.94 -1.47 23.16
CA VAL A 63 1.87 -0.94 24.54
C VAL A 63 2.71 -1.78 25.51
N ARG A 64 2.68 -3.10 25.38
CA ARG A 64 3.55 -4.02 26.12
C ARG A 64 5.02 -3.68 25.89
N ALA A 65 5.47 -3.65 24.63
CA ALA A 65 6.86 -3.38 24.29
C ALA A 65 7.36 -2.01 24.81
N CYS A 66 6.49 -0.99 24.82
CA CYS A 66 6.79 0.33 25.39
C CYS A 66 7.01 0.30 26.91
N LYS A 67 6.30 -0.58 27.63
CA LYS A 67 6.42 -0.72 29.10
C LYS A 67 7.60 -1.60 29.52
N GLU A 68 8.13 -2.42 28.60
CA GLU A 68 9.29 -3.27 28.85
C GLU A 68 10.60 -2.47 28.83
N SER A 69 11.53 -2.90 29.68
CA SER A 69 12.88 -2.33 29.70
C SER A 69 13.66 -2.81 28.46
N PRO A 70 14.65 -2.04 27.97
CA PRO A 70 15.47 -2.49 26.83
C PRO A 70 16.15 -3.86 27.03
N LYS A 71 16.37 -4.27 28.29
CA LYS A 71 17.03 -5.56 28.62
C LYS A 71 16.14 -6.79 28.43
N ASN A 72 14.82 -6.61 28.50
CA ASN A 72 13.86 -7.71 28.43
C ASN A 72 12.76 -7.47 27.39
N ARG A 73 12.93 -6.46 26.54
CA ARG A 73 11.93 -6.11 25.53
C ARG A 73 11.84 -7.19 24.48
N VAL A 74 10.65 -7.73 24.28
CA VAL A 74 10.35 -8.63 23.16
C VAL A 74 9.89 -7.78 21.99
N GLU A 75 10.51 -8.00 20.83
CA GLU A 75 10.18 -7.31 19.57
C GLU A 75 8.68 -7.45 19.24
N THR A 76 8.08 -6.36 18.76
CA THR A 76 6.67 -6.35 18.36
C THR A 76 6.47 -7.23 17.14
N ALA A 77 5.25 -7.74 16.93
CA ALA A 77 4.91 -8.55 15.75
C ALA A 77 4.92 -7.74 14.44
N SER A 78 5.02 -6.41 14.54
CA SER A 78 5.18 -5.47 13.42
C SER A 78 6.24 -4.42 13.82
N PRO A 79 7.53 -4.76 13.81
CA PRO A 79 8.60 -3.84 14.18
C PRO A 79 8.85 -2.79 13.09
N PHE A 80 9.40 -1.63 13.45
CA PHE A 80 9.71 -0.57 12.47
C PHE A 80 10.73 -0.98 11.41
N SER A 81 11.61 -1.94 11.72
CA SER A 81 12.55 -2.54 10.79
C SER A 81 11.86 -3.21 9.59
N GLU A 82 10.63 -3.68 9.77
CA GLU A 82 9.80 -4.27 8.71
C GLU A 82 8.74 -3.28 8.22
N ALA A 83 7.98 -2.68 9.15
CA ALA A 83 6.86 -1.81 8.83
C ALA A 83 7.29 -0.50 8.12
N GLY A 84 8.50 0.00 8.40
CA GLY A 84 9.06 1.16 7.73
C GLY A 84 9.27 0.90 6.23
N PRO A 85 10.12 -0.06 5.84
CA PRO A 85 10.29 -0.45 4.44
C PRO A 85 9.00 -0.88 3.75
N PHE A 86 8.09 -1.56 4.47
CA PHE A 86 6.79 -1.93 3.91
C PHE A 86 5.94 -0.72 3.56
N ASN A 87 5.94 0.33 4.39
CA ASN A 87 5.23 1.57 4.12
C ASN A 87 5.74 2.26 2.84
N GLU A 88 7.03 2.18 2.54
CA GLU A 88 7.58 2.72 1.28
C GLU A 88 6.98 2.05 0.04
N MET A 89 6.72 0.74 0.08
CA MET A 89 6.02 0.04 -1.01
C MET A 89 4.59 0.61 -1.21
N VAL A 90 3.91 0.97 -0.13
CA VAL A 90 2.56 1.57 -0.20
C VAL A 90 2.63 2.98 -0.81
N VAL A 91 3.58 3.80 -0.37
CA VAL A 91 3.80 5.16 -0.90
C VAL A 91 4.17 5.13 -2.38
N MET A 92 4.89 4.10 -2.83
CA MET A 92 5.15 3.85 -4.25
C MET A 92 3.88 3.70 -5.10
N GLY A 93 2.82 3.09 -4.55
CA GLY A 93 1.52 3.04 -5.20
C GLY A 93 0.88 4.42 -5.38
N VAL A 94 1.04 5.31 -4.40
CA VAL A 94 0.56 6.70 -4.48
C VAL A 94 1.32 7.47 -5.57
N LEU A 95 2.64 7.24 -5.70
CA LEU A 95 3.45 7.85 -6.76
C LEU A 95 2.97 7.46 -8.15
N ALA A 96 2.63 6.18 -8.36
CA ALA A 96 2.09 5.72 -9.64
C ALA A 96 0.80 6.47 -10.04
N VAL A 97 -0.09 6.74 -9.09
CA VAL A 97 -1.31 7.54 -9.34
C VAL A 97 -0.98 8.99 -9.66
N ARG A 98 0.01 9.59 -8.98
CA ARG A 98 0.44 10.97 -9.24
C ARG A 98 1.12 11.13 -10.60
N LEU A 99 1.73 10.06 -11.10
CA LEU A 99 2.39 10.00 -12.40
C LEU A 99 1.50 9.42 -13.52
N GLN A 100 0.21 9.18 -13.25
CA GLN A 100 -0.69 8.47 -14.18
C GLN A 100 -0.81 9.13 -15.56
N SER A 101 -0.61 10.45 -15.67
CA SER A 101 -0.66 11.19 -16.94
C SER A 101 0.47 10.80 -17.91
N LEU A 102 1.50 10.09 -17.44
CA LEU A 102 2.51 9.48 -18.30
C LEU A 102 1.98 8.32 -19.13
N ASN A 103 0.80 7.77 -18.80
CA ASN A 103 0.12 6.69 -19.53
C ASN A 103 1.03 5.49 -19.86
N GLN A 104 1.88 5.10 -18.92
CA GLN A 104 2.83 4.00 -19.07
C GLN A 104 2.94 3.19 -17.79
N GLU A 105 3.39 1.94 -17.92
CA GLU A 105 3.88 1.17 -16.78
C GLU A 105 5.16 1.81 -16.23
N LEU A 106 5.30 1.88 -14.90
CA LEU A 106 6.46 2.49 -14.25
C LEU A 106 7.34 1.41 -13.65
N HIS A 107 8.61 1.38 -14.06
CA HIS A 107 9.60 0.42 -13.57
C HIS A 107 10.31 0.99 -12.35
N TRP A 108 10.17 0.32 -11.20
CA TRP A 108 10.73 0.74 -9.92
C TRP A 108 12.04 0.01 -9.59
N ASP A 109 13.08 0.78 -9.28
CA ASP A 109 14.31 0.29 -8.66
C ASP A 109 14.29 0.64 -7.17
N GLY A 110 13.88 -0.33 -6.34
CA GLY A 110 13.73 -0.14 -4.90
C GLY A 110 15.03 0.03 -4.15
N GLN A 111 16.15 -0.48 -4.65
CA GLN A 111 17.45 -0.30 -3.99
C GLN A 111 17.95 1.14 -4.18
N ASN A 112 17.78 1.70 -5.37
CA ASN A 112 18.19 3.08 -5.66
C ASN A 112 17.08 4.12 -5.45
N MET A 113 15.88 3.67 -5.07
CA MET A 113 14.69 4.50 -4.83
C MET A 113 14.37 5.41 -6.02
N LYS A 114 14.25 4.85 -7.23
CA LYS A 114 13.95 5.64 -8.45
C LYS A 114 13.15 4.87 -9.50
N PHE A 115 12.45 5.60 -10.36
CA PHE A 115 11.91 5.05 -11.61
C PHE A 115 12.98 5.00 -12.69
N THR A 116 13.03 3.91 -13.47
CA THR A 116 14.11 3.68 -14.46
C THR A 116 13.70 3.94 -15.90
N ASN A 117 12.41 4.13 -16.16
CA ASN A 117 11.85 4.23 -17.51
C ASN A 117 11.09 5.53 -17.82
N ILE A 118 11.17 6.54 -16.94
CA ILE A 118 10.59 7.86 -17.23
C ILE A 118 11.52 8.60 -18.22
N PRO A 119 11.02 9.07 -19.38
CA PRO A 119 11.81 9.89 -20.30
C PRO A 119 12.30 11.18 -19.66
N SER A 120 13.51 11.64 -19.99
CA SER A 120 14.11 12.83 -19.38
C SER A 120 13.36 14.13 -19.65
N ASP A 121 12.62 14.19 -20.76
CA ASP A 121 11.79 15.31 -21.21
C ASP A 121 10.30 15.17 -20.82
N ALA A 122 9.93 14.08 -20.16
CA ALA A 122 8.55 13.86 -19.74
C ALA A 122 8.12 14.92 -18.72
N THR A 123 6.92 15.45 -18.91
CA THR A 123 6.32 16.43 -18.00
C THR A 123 4.96 15.95 -17.50
N ILE A 124 4.58 16.40 -16.31
CA ILE A 124 3.27 16.18 -15.73
C ILE A 124 2.64 17.52 -15.32
N ARG A 125 1.31 17.50 -15.18
CA ARG A 125 0.51 18.62 -14.67
C ARG A 125 -0.51 18.09 -13.69
N THR A 126 -0.85 18.89 -12.69
CA THR A 126 -1.92 18.56 -11.73
C THR A 126 -3.07 19.56 -11.86
N ILE A 127 -4.28 19.11 -11.54
CA ILE A 127 -5.45 19.99 -11.47
C ILE A 127 -5.29 20.84 -10.21
N VAL A 128 -5.29 22.16 -10.39
CA VAL A 128 -5.28 23.15 -9.30
C VAL A 128 -6.72 23.49 -8.90
N GLU A 129 -7.60 23.59 -9.88
CA GLU A 129 -9.03 23.83 -9.69
C GLU A 129 -9.81 23.03 -10.74
N ASP A 130 -10.91 22.38 -10.35
CA ASP A 130 -11.70 21.54 -11.26
C ASP A 130 -12.84 22.31 -11.97
N GLY A 131 -13.23 23.46 -11.41
CA GLY A 131 -14.30 24.32 -11.95
C GLY A 131 -15.65 23.62 -12.10
N PHE A 132 -15.91 22.57 -11.31
CA PHE A 132 -17.12 21.76 -11.39
C PHE A 132 -18.39 22.60 -11.19
N LYS A 133 -19.30 22.53 -12.17
CA LYS A 133 -20.63 23.18 -12.12
C LYS A 133 -21.69 22.24 -12.66
N ILE A 134 -22.92 22.38 -12.16
CA ILE A 134 -24.09 21.70 -12.70
C ILE A 134 -25.09 22.77 -13.14
N THR A 135 -25.49 22.73 -14.41
CA THR A 135 -26.56 23.60 -14.96
C THR A 135 -27.64 22.71 -15.55
N ASP A 136 -28.87 22.80 -15.04
CA ASP A 136 -30.02 21.97 -15.46
C ASP A 136 -29.73 20.45 -15.46
N GLY A 137 -28.95 19.99 -14.47
CA GLY A 137 -28.54 18.58 -14.36
C GLY A 137 -27.35 18.18 -15.23
N HIS A 138 -26.80 19.08 -16.05
CA HIS A 138 -25.61 18.83 -16.86
C HIS A 138 -24.33 19.25 -16.12
N PRO A 139 -23.41 18.31 -15.82
CA PRO A 139 -22.12 18.63 -15.22
C PRO A 139 -21.17 19.23 -16.26
N THR A 140 -20.47 20.31 -15.90
CA THR A 140 -19.37 20.91 -16.65
C THR A 140 -18.13 21.00 -15.77
N PHE A 141 -16.96 20.84 -16.37
CA PHE A 141 -15.66 20.87 -15.70
C PHE A 141 -14.80 21.92 -16.38
N ASP A 142 -14.32 22.90 -15.61
CA ASP A 142 -13.45 23.97 -16.10
C ASP A 142 -12.13 23.91 -15.32
N LYS A 143 -11.27 22.99 -15.77
CA LYS A 143 -10.06 22.62 -15.06
C LYS A 143 -8.96 23.64 -15.26
N VAL A 144 -8.52 24.27 -14.18
CA VAL A 144 -7.26 25.02 -14.11
C VAL A 144 -6.14 24.05 -13.78
N TRP A 145 -5.13 24.01 -14.64
CA TRP A 145 -3.97 23.12 -14.51
C TRP A 145 -2.74 23.88 -14.04
N SER A 146 -1.87 23.21 -13.30
CA SER A 146 -0.55 23.73 -12.96
C SER A 146 0.30 24.00 -14.20
N ASP A 147 1.39 24.74 -14.04
CA ASP A 147 2.47 24.72 -15.02
C ASP A 147 3.04 23.29 -15.14
N PRO A 148 3.52 22.89 -16.34
CA PRO A 148 4.20 21.61 -16.52
C PRO A 148 5.46 21.54 -15.65
N VAL A 149 5.66 20.40 -15.00
CA VAL A 149 6.88 20.11 -14.24
C VAL A 149 7.53 18.85 -14.79
N ASN A 150 8.86 18.74 -14.68
CA ASN A 150 9.58 17.54 -15.08
C ASN A 150 9.15 16.35 -14.22
N ALA A 151 8.81 15.22 -14.86
CA ALA A 151 8.27 14.06 -14.18
C ALA A 151 9.29 13.36 -13.27
N ILE A 152 10.58 13.34 -13.66
CA ILE A 152 11.66 12.77 -12.86
C ILE A 152 11.92 13.63 -11.63
N GLU A 153 12.00 14.94 -11.80
CA GLU A 153 12.20 15.88 -10.68
C GLU A 153 11.04 15.79 -9.69
N TYR A 154 9.80 15.77 -10.19
CA TYR A 154 8.61 15.62 -9.35
C TYR A 154 8.61 14.30 -8.58
N ALA A 155 8.97 13.18 -9.23
CA ALA A 155 9.06 11.89 -8.55
C ALA A 155 10.15 11.90 -7.47
N ASN A 156 11.34 12.42 -7.77
CA ASN A 156 12.45 12.50 -6.81
C ASN A 156 12.10 13.34 -5.59
N GLU A 157 11.41 14.47 -5.79
CA GLU A 157 10.99 15.34 -4.69
C GLU A 157 9.94 14.66 -3.78
N MET A 158 9.14 13.75 -4.33
CA MET A 158 8.17 12.96 -3.54
C MET A 158 8.84 11.79 -2.80
N ILE A 159 9.86 11.17 -3.40
CA ILE A 159 10.58 10.03 -2.82
C ILE A 159 11.55 10.50 -1.72
N LYS A 160 12.31 11.57 -1.98
CA LYS A 160 13.30 12.17 -1.06
C LYS A 160 13.03 13.66 -0.96
N HIS A 161 12.01 14.00 -0.18
CA HIS A 161 11.59 15.38 0.00
C HIS A 161 12.67 16.25 0.62
N THR A 162 12.86 17.45 0.06
CA THR A 162 13.76 18.44 0.64
C THR A 162 13.02 19.23 1.72
N TYR A 163 13.19 18.82 2.98
CA TYR A 163 12.54 19.50 4.10
C TYR A 163 13.13 20.90 4.35
N LYS A 164 12.27 21.90 4.48
CA LYS A 164 12.64 23.32 4.64
C LYS A 164 13.53 23.65 5.84
N ASN A 165 13.58 22.79 6.86
CA ASN A 165 14.22 23.07 8.15
C ASN A 165 15.43 22.17 8.44
N GLY A 166 16.07 21.58 7.41
CA GLY A 166 17.24 20.71 7.57
C GLY A 166 16.94 19.33 8.18
N TRP A 167 15.65 18.98 8.30
CA TRP A 167 15.24 17.64 8.68
C TRP A 167 15.60 16.67 7.56
N LYS A 168 16.10 15.50 7.93
CA LYS A 168 16.31 14.39 7.03
C LYS A 168 15.67 13.15 7.63
N LEU A 169 15.05 12.34 6.77
CA LEU A 169 14.70 10.99 7.18
C LEU A 169 16.00 10.20 7.46
N PRO A 170 15.96 9.21 8.37
CA PRO A 170 17.04 8.24 8.49
C PRO A 170 17.33 7.58 7.14
N ASP A 171 18.57 7.15 6.94
CA ASP A 171 18.91 6.36 5.75
C ASP A 171 18.09 5.07 5.75
N MET A 172 17.62 4.68 4.55
CA MET A 172 16.93 3.42 4.37
C MET A 172 17.90 2.25 4.67
N PRO A 173 17.42 1.17 5.31
CA PRO A 173 18.23 -0.01 5.61
C PRO A 173 18.76 -0.73 4.35
#